data_AF-A0A8C4ZLD1-F1
#
_entry.id   AF-A0A8C4ZLD1-F1
#
_cell.length_a   1.000
_cell.length_b   1.000
_cell.length_c   1.000
_cell.angle_alpha   90.00
_cell.angle_beta   90.00
_cell.angle_gamma   90.00
#
_symmetry.space_group_name_H-M   'P 1'
#
loop_
_entity.id
_entity.type
_entity.pdbx_description
1 polymer ?
#
loop_
_entity_poly.entity_id
_entity_poly.type
_entity_poly.pdbx_seq_one_letter_code
_entity_poly.pdbx_strand_id
1 'polypeptide(L)'
;MMTSTISPLALPKGTRKQCELCQKPARLQCLQCRVTFYCDPDHQAADWVGIHQEVCPRLAWMRRPAPPLVLQADRDAHHAQARLRMEELLGVCREVARGKLGKGRHQEALPALQLALACGLELYGSGAIPLVPLYLMLGRAYMGLGRLGPARVYLSDAEWSMLQNPGCERVLLHQLHRTLGCLHTSTGDLESALFHLATDVYHATEEFGLDSTVPCGGYFLMAEVFRRQEKKQVARSLYSQVATTWHSHLTKLCEPYLSSGSIPIQPPFDYTQLVESDRMLRSMLALEGEKEEEEREKEEKEKEEKEEKEEKEEEEKEKEEKEEKEEEEKEKEKEEEKEQPTSERDNQEVLLNHSLAMLWFLAGDAQQVLELGRVALQGAQQALDHGRAGSIQSMLRLVGSQDPEPMQTQEPSGALGPPDLVP
;
A
#
# COMPACT_ATOMS: atom_id res chain seq x y z
N MET A 1 -13.05 -24.82 -29.20
CA MET A 1 -13.93 -23.79 -29.80
C MET A 1 -14.31 -24.23 -31.20
N MET A 2 -15.57 -24.62 -31.43
CA MET A 2 -16.05 -25.10 -32.74
C MET A 2 -17.05 -24.09 -33.33
N THR A 3 -16.81 -23.67 -34.57
CA THR A 3 -17.55 -22.59 -35.25
C THR A 3 -18.01 -23.01 -36.64
N SER A 4 -19.21 -22.56 -37.01
CA SER A 4 -19.74 -22.67 -38.37
C SER A 4 -19.93 -21.29 -38.98
N THR A 5 -19.66 -21.16 -40.28
CA THR A 5 -19.90 -19.91 -41.01
C THR A 5 -21.36 -19.87 -41.47
N ILE A 6 -22.03 -18.75 -41.21
CA ILE A 6 -23.39 -18.47 -41.67
C ILE A 6 -23.33 -17.43 -42.78
N SER A 7 -24.04 -17.69 -43.88
CA SER A 7 -24.31 -16.67 -44.89
C SER A 7 -25.51 -15.81 -44.46
N PRO A 8 -25.34 -14.49 -44.22
CA PRO A 8 -26.45 -13.61 -43.85
C PRO A 8 -27.57 -13.56 -44.90
N LEU A 9 -27.26 -13.88 -46.16
CA LEU A 9 -28.20 -13.91 -47.29
C LEU A 9 -29.04 -15.20 -47.31
N ALA A 10 -28.63 -16.24 -46.59
CA ALA A 10 -29.37 -17.50 -46.50
C ALA A 10 -30.45 -17.49 -45.40
N LEU A 11 -30.61 -16.37 -44.68
CA LEU A 11 -31.60 -16.23 -43.63
C LEU A 11 -32.99 -15.88 -44.22
N PRO A 12 -34.09 -16.38 -43.61
CA PRO A 12 -35.45 -15.97 -43.97
C PRO A 12 -35.59 -14.44 -44.00
N LYS A 13 -36.35 -13.93 -44.97
CA LYS A 13 -36.59 -12.48 -45.12
C LYS A 13 -37.10 -11.90 -43.78
N GLY A 14 -36.45 -10.82 -43.33
CA GLY A 14 -36.76 -10.15 -42.06
C GLY A 14 -36.01 -10.68 -40.84
N THR A 15 -35.28 -11.80 -40.94
CA THR A 15 -34.46 -12.32 -39.83
C THR A 15 -33.00 -11.92 -40.01
N ARG A 16 -32.44 -11.24 -39.00
CA ARG A 16 -31.00 -10.95 -38.91
C ARG A 16 -30.46 -11.58 -37.64
N LYS A 17 -29.35 -12.33 -37.75
CA LYS A 17 -28.61 -12.80 -36.58
C LYS A 17 -27.57 -11.75 -36.22
N GLN A 18 -27.53 -11.37 -34.95
CA GLN A 18 -26.66 -10.33 -34.42
C GLN A 18 -25.59 -10.95 -33.54
N CYS A 19 -24.43 -10.29 -33.47
CA CYS A 19 -23.34 -10.70 -32.61
C CYS A 19 -23.73 -10.49 -31.15
N GLU A 20 -23.48 -11.51 -30.32
CA GLU A 20 -23.78 -11.48 -28.89
C GLU A 20 -23.14 -10.29 -28.16
N LEU A 21 -21.92 -9.89 -28.53
CA LEU A 21 -21.15 -8.85 -27.83
C LEU A 21 -21.40 -7.42 -28.32
N CYS A 22 -21.62 -7.24 -29.64
CA CYS A 22 -21.62 -5.91 -30.27
C CYS A 22 -22.88 -5.59 -31.08
N GLN A 23 -23.82 -6.53 -31.18
CA GLN A 23 -25.09 -6.40 -31.91
C GLN A 23 -24.97 -6.14 -33.43
N LYS A 24 -23.76 -6.15 -34.00
CA LYS A 24 -23.51 -6.09 -35.45
C LYS A 24 -23.95 -7.39 -36.14
N PRO A 25 -24.18 -7.40 -37.47
CA PRO A 25 -24.55 -8.62 -38.20
C PRO A 25 -23.55 -9.76 -37.99
N ALA A 26 -24.06 -10.93 -37.62
CA ALA A 26 -23.25 -12.11 -37.36
C ALA A 26 -22.91 -12.89 -38.64
N ARG A 27 -21.74 -13.53 -38.63
CA ARG A 27 -21.23 -14.41 -39.69
C ARG A 27 -20.82 -15.79 -39.16
N LEU A 28 -20.70 -15.95 -37.85
CA LEU A 28 -20.27 -17.17 -37.19
C LEU A 28 -21.36 -17.67 -36.23
N GLN A 29 -21.42 -18.99 -36.05
CA GLN A 29 -22.30 -19.69 -35.13
C GLN A 29 -21.49 -20.60 -34.21
N CYS A 30 -21.85 -20.62 -32.93
CA CYS A 30 -21.37 -21.70 -32.05
C CYS A 30 -21.96 -23.04 -32.49
N LEU A 31 -21.11 -24.04 -32.75
CA LEU A 31 -21.55 -25.37 -33.20
C LEU A 31 -22.23 -26.20 -32.11
N GLN A 32 -21.92 -25.92 -30.85
CA GLN A 32 -22.42 -26.67 -29.70
C GLN A 32 -23.83 -26.23 -29.31
N CYS A 33 -24.04 -24.94 -29.02
CA CYS A 33 -25.38 -24.45 -28.65
C CYS A 33 -26.26 -24.14 -29.87
N ARG A 34 -25.67 -23.77 -31.02
CA ARG A 34 -26.35 -23.32 -32.25
C ARG A 34 -27.28 -22.10 -32.09
N VAL A 35 -27.29 -21.45 -30.93
CA VAL A 35 -28.18 -20.31 -30.61
C VAL A 35 -27.43 -19.01 -30.36
N THR A 36 -26.11 -19.02 -30.42
CA THR A 36 -25.25 -17.84 -30.22
C THR A 36 -24.42 -17.59 -31.47
N PHE A 37 -24.33 -16.31 -31.81
CA PHE A 37 -23.82 -15.84 -33.09
C PHE A 37 -22.78 -14.72 -32.88
N TYR A 38 -21.80 -14.64 -33.78
CA TYR A 38 -20.69 -13.67 -33.69
C TYR A 38 -20.37 -13.06 -35.04
N CYS A 39 -19.88 -11.82 -35.06
CA CYS A 39 -19.47 -11.16 -36.30
C CYS A 39 -18.09 -11.62 -36.80
N ASP A 40 -17.18 -11.98 -35.89
CA ASP A 40 -15.80 -12.38 -36.16
C ASP A 40 -15.28 -13.38 -35.10
N PRO A 41 -14.15 -14.05 -35.37
CA PRO A 41 -13.57 -15.03 -34.44
C PRO A 41 -13.09 -14.42 -33.12
N ASP A 42 -12.71 -13.15 -33.10
CA ASP A 42 -12.18 -12.49 -31.89
C ASP A 42 -13.31 -12.29 -30.87
N HIS A 43 -14.48 -11.84 -31.33
CA HIS A 43 -15.68 -11.75 -30.49
C HIS A 43 -16.14 -13.12 -30.00
N GLN A 44 -16.01 -14.16 -30.84
CA GLN A 44 -16.31 -15.52 -30.39
C GLN A 44 -15.33 -15.98 -29.30
N ALA A 45 -14.03 -15.67 -29.44
CA ALA A 45 -13.00 -16.03 -28.46
C ALA A 45 -13.20 -15.26 -27.15
N ALA A 46 -13.51 -13.97 -27.24
CA ALA A 46 -13.81 -13.12 -26.09
C ALA A 46 -15.03 -13.64 -25.30
N ASP A 47 -16.12 -14.00 -25.99
CA ASP A 47 -17.28 -14.60 -25.32
C ASP A 47 -16.92 -15.96 -24.70
N TRP A 48 -16.12 -16.78 -25.40
CA TRP A 48 -15.67 -18.08 -24.92
C TRP A 48 -14.90 -18.01 -23.60
N VAL A 49 -13.90 -17.12 -23.52
CA VAL A 49 -13.09 -16.91 -22.32
C VAL A 49 -13.87 -16.20 -21.21
N GLY A 50 -14.83 -15.36 -21.59
CA GLY A 50 -15.65 -14.59 -20.67
C GLY A 50 -16.69 -15.43 -19.94
N ILE A 51 -17.55 -16.13 -20.69
CA ILE A 51 -18.67 -16.88 -20.10
C ILE A 51 -19.14 -18.08 -20.92
N HIS A 52 -18.98 -18.07 -22.25
CA HIS A 52 -19.66 -19.03 -23.12
C HIS A 52 -19.32 -20.48 -22.79
N GLN A 53 -18.08 -20.78 -22.39
CA GLN A 53 -17.69 -22.14 -22.02
C GLN A 53 -18.57 -22.72 -20.89
N GLU A 54 -18.94 -21.89 -19.92
CA GLU A 54 -19.76 -22.25 -18.76
C GLU A 54 -21.25 -22.37 -19.11
N VAL A 55 -21.75 -21.49 -19.99
CA VAL A 55 -23.19 -21.32 -20.23
C VAL A 55 -23.69 -21.94 -21.54
N CYS A 56 -22.80 -22.30 -22.46
CA CYS A 56 -23.12 -22.88 -23.77
C CYS A 56 -24.19 -24.00 -23.72
N PRO A 57 -24.10 -25.02 -22.83
CA PRO A 57 -25.13 -26.07 -22.78
C PRO A 57 -26.49 -25.54 -22.29
N ARG A 58 -26.52 -24.51 -21.43
CA ARG A 58 -27.75 -23.94 -20.86
C ARG A 58 -28.48 -23.03 -21.87
N LEU A 59 -27.73 -22.26 -22.66
CA LEU A 59 -28.27 -21.33 -23.65
C LEU A 59 -29.16 -22.01 -24.70
N ALA A 60 -28.78 -23.22 -25.12
CA ALA A 60 -29.48 -23.96 -26.17
C ALA A 60 -30.93 -24.26 -25.81
N TRP A 61 -31.24 -24.49 -24.53
CA TRP A 61 -32.60 -24.75 -24.09
C TRP A 61 -33.40 -23.45 -23.99
N MET A 62 -32.83 -22.39 -23.41
CA MET A 62 -33.58 -21.15 -23.17
C MET A 62 -33.99 -20.42 -24.45
N ARG A 63 -33.13 -20.44 -25.47
CA ARG A 63 -33.39 -19.73 -26.74
C ARG A 63 -34.21 -20.54 -27.73
N ARG A 64 -34.63 -21.77 -27.38
CA ARG A 64 -35.52 -22.56 -28.22
C ARG A 64 -36.95 -22.03 -28.09
N PRO A 65 -37.66 -21.81 -29.21
CA PRO A 65 -39.07 -21.47 -29.15
C PRO A 65 -39.83 -22.57 -28.41
N ALA A 66 -40.73 -22.17 -27.52
CA ALA A 66 -41.58 -23.10 -26.80
C ALA A 66 -42.38 -23.96 -27.80
N PRO A 67 -42.62 -25.25 -27.50
CA PRO A 67 -43.56 -26.03 -28.29
C PRO A 67 -44.94 -25.36 -28.24
N PRO A 68 -45.82 -25.61 -29.24
CA PRO A 68 -47.18 -25.09 -29.21
C PRO A 68 -47.95 -25.72 -28.05
N LEU A 69 -48.06 -24.99 -26.93
CA LEU A 69 -48.80 -25.42 -25.73
C LEU A 69 -50.25 -24.95 -25.83
N VAL A 70 -51.19 -25.89 -25.75
CA VAL A 70 -52.62 -25.62 -25.92
C VAL A 70 -53.29 -25.25 -24.60
N LEU A 71 -52.94 -25.94 -23.51
CA LEU A 71 -53.51 -25.71 -22.18
C LEU A 71 -52.82 -24.56 -21.47
N GLN A 72 -53.60 -23.78 -20.70
CA GLN A 72 -53.06 -22.67 -19.92
C GLN A 72 -52.10 -23.14 -18.83
N ALA A 73 -52.43 -24.23 -18.13
CA ALA A 73 -51.57 -24.80 -17.09
C ALA A 73 -50.18 -25.21 -17.62
N ASP A 74 -50.13 -25.78 -18.84
CA ASP A 74 -48.85 -26.15 -19.46
C ASP A 74 -48.02 -24.91 -19.84
N ARG A 75 -48.68 -23.84 -20.32
CA ARG A 75 -48.03 -22.56 -20.59
C ARG A 75 -47.45 -21.95 -19.32
N ASP A 76 -48.24 -21.90 -18.25
CA ASP A 76 -47.82 -21.33 -16.97
C ASP A 76 -46.64 -22.14 -16.39
N ALA A 77 -46.70 -23.47 -16.44
CA ALA A 77 -45.60 -24.33 -16.01
C ALA A 77 -44.33 -24.13 -16.85
N HIS A 78 -44.47 -23.98 -18.18
CA HIS A 78 -43.35 -23.67 -19.06
C HIS A 78 -42.74 -22.29 -18.77
N HIS A 79 -43.58 -21.27 -18.54
CA HIS A 79 -43.13 -19.92 -18.17
C HIS A 79 -42.42 -19.92 -16.83
N ALA A 80 -42.95 -20.63 -15.82
CA ALA A 80 -42.30 -20.77 -14.52
C ALA A 80 -40.94 -21.47 -14.64
N GLN A 81 -40.83 -22.54 -15.44
CA GLN A 81 -39.57 -23.23 -15.68
C GLN A 81 -38.56 -22.36 -16.45
N ALA A 82 -39.01 -21.61 -17.44
CA ALA A 82 -38.16 -20.68 -18.19
C ALA A 82 -37.61 -19.59 -17.28
N ARG A 83 -38.46 -19.03 -16.42
CA ARG A 83 -38.08 -18.03 -15.42
C ARG A 83 -37.04 -18.56 -14.44
N LEU A 84 -37.24 -19.74 -13.86
CA LEU A 84 -36.31 -20.36 -12.91
C LEU A 84 -34.92 -20.58 -13.53
N ARG A 85 -34.87 -21.11 -14.76
CA ARG A 85 -33.58 -21.32 -15.45
C ARG A 85 -32.89 -20.02 -15.85
N MET A 86 -33.65 -18.98 -16.14
CA MET A 86 -33.11 -17.65 -16.41
C MET A 86 -32.51 -17.04 -15.13
N GLU A 87 -33.16 -17.21 -13.98
CA GLU A 87 -32.62 -16.82 -12.67
C GLU A 87 -31.33 -17.60 -12.33
N GLU A 88 -31.28 -18.91 -12.61
CA GLU A 88 -30.06 -19.71 -12.47
C GLU A 88 -28.92 -19.23 -13.40
N LEU A 89 -29.23 -18.94 -14.67
CA LEU A 89 -28.23 -18.43 -15.61
C LEU A 89 -27.70 -17.07 -15.17
N LEU A 90 -28.59 -16.19 -14.73
CA LEU A 90 -28.25 -14.89 -14.19
C LEU A 90 -27.29 -15.03 -13.01
N GLY A 91 -27.56 -15.95 -12.08
CA GLY A 91 -26.67 -16.27 -10.96
C GLY A 91 -25.27 -16.69 -11.42
N VAL A 92 -25.18 -17.64 -12.35
CA VAL A 92 -23.88 -18.08 -12.88
C VAL A 92 -23.11 -16.93 -13.54
N CYS A 93 -23.79 -16.12 -14.37
CA CYS A 93 -23.14 -15.00 -15.04
C CYS A 93 -22.62 -13.95 -14.06
N ARG A 94 -23.38 -13.66 -13.00
CA ARG A 94 -22.97 -12.76 -11.92
C ARG A 94 -21.73 -13.26 -11.19
N GLU A 95 -21.70 -14.55 -10.84
CA GLU A 95 -20.57 -15.14 -10.12
C GLU A 95 -19.28 -15.15 -10.95
N VAL A 96 -19.38 -15.55 -12.22
CA VAL A 96 -18.23 -15.52 -13.13
C VAL A 96 -17.73 -14.09 -13.33
N ALA A 97 -18.65 -13.13 -13.55
CA ALA A 97 -18.28 -11.73 -13.69
C ALA A 97 -17.58 -11.19 -12.42
N ARG A 98 -18.13 -11.46 -11.24
CA ARG A 98 -17.56 -11.07 -9.94
C ARG A 98 -16.14 -11.62 -9.76
N GLY A 99 -15.94 -12.91 -10.06
CA GLY A 99 -14.62 -13.54 -9.99
C GLY A 99 -13.61 -12.95 -10.96
N LYS A 100 -14.02 -12.57 -12.18
CA LYS A 100 -13.14 -11.92 -13.17
C LYS A 100 -12.80 -10.48 -12.78
N LEU A 101 -13.79 -9.72 -12.28
CA LEU A 101 -13.59 -8.35 -11.79
C LEU A 101 -12.63 -8.30 -10.60
N GLY A 102 -12.74 -9.23 -9.64
CA GLY A 102 -11.82 -9.33 -8.50
C GLY A 102 -10.37 -9.57 -8.91
N LYS A 103 -10.14 -10.22 -10.06
CA LYS A 103 -8.81 -10.44 -10.66
C LYS A 103 -8.32 -9.29 -11.55
N GLY A 104 -9.06 -8.18 -11.64
CA GLY A 104 -8.76 -7.07 -12.55
C GLY A 104 -8.96 -7.39 -14.04
N ARG A 105 -9.58 -8.53 -14.38
CA ARG A 105 -9.81 -8.95 -15.77
C ARG A 105 -11.09 -8.33 -16.32
N HIS A 106 -11.10 -7.00 -16.42
CA HIS A 106 -12.29 -6.24 -16.77
C HIS A 106 -12.85 -6.58 -18.15
N GLN A 107 -11.98 -6.81 -19.14
CA GLN A 107 -12.39 -7.16 -20.51
C GLN A 107 -13.07 -8.54 -20.56
N GLU A 108 -12.55 -9.52 -19.81
CA GLU A 108 -13.13 -10.88 -19.74
C GLU A 108 -14.45 -10.91 -18.98
N ALA A 109 -14.72 -9.94 -18.10
CA ALA A 109 -15.97 -9.86 -17.35
C ALA A 109 -17.14 -9.34 -18.19
N LEU A 110 -16.88 -8.55 -19.25
CA LEU A 110 -17.93 -7.89 -20.03
C LEU A 110 -18.95 -8.85 -20.66
N PRO A 111 -18.57 -9.96 -21.32
CA PRO A 111 -19.55 -10.90 -21.89
C PRO A 111 -20.50 -11.47 -20.83
N ALA A 112 -19.97 -11.86 -19.67
CA ALA A 112 -20.77 -12.37 -18.56
C ALA A 112 -21.76 -11.31 -18.05
N LEU A 113 -21.31 -10.06 -17.89
CA LEU A 113 -22.15 -8.96 -17.43
C LEU A 113 -23.22 -8.56 -18.44
N GLN A 114 -22.90 -8.56 -19.75
CA GLN A 114 -23.87 -8.26 -20.81
C GLN A 114 -24.96 -9.34 -20.88
N LEU A 115 -24.58 -10.61 -20.80
CA LEU A 115 -25.54 -11.71 -20.74
C LEU A 115 -26.40 -11.64 -19.47
N ALA A 116 -25.78 -11.36 -18.31
CA ALA A 116 -26.50 -11.17 -17.05
C ALA A 116 -27.50 -10.01 -17.14
N LEU A 117 -27.12 -8.88 -17.75
CA LEU A 117 -28.01 -7.74 -17.92
C LEU A 117 -29.18 -8.08 -18.84
N ALA A 118 -28.94 -8.76 -19.96
CA ALA A 118 -30.00 -9.20 -20.85
C ALA A 118 -31.01 -10.12 -20.13
N CYS A 119 -30.52 -11.11 -19.37
CA CYS A 119 -31.36 -11.99 -18.56
C CYS A 119 -32.15 -11.22 -17.50
N GLY A 120 -31.50 -10.28 -16.81
CA GLY A 120 -32.12 -9.47 -15.77
C GLY A 120 -33.23 -8.57 -16.32
N LEU A 121 -33.00 -7.92 -17.47
CA LEU A 121 -34.00 -7.06 -18.11
C LEU A 121 -35.23 -7.87 -18.54
N GLU A 122 -35.04 -9.10 -19.02
CA GLU A 122 -36.14 -10.01 -19.37
C GLU A 122 -36.92 -10.47 -18.13
N LEU A 123 -36.24 -10.71 -17.01
CA LEU A 123 -36.86 -11.21 -15.76
C LEU A 123 -37.61 -10.15 -14.96
N TYR A 124 -37.04 -8.94 -14.87
CA TYR A 124 -37.48 -7.92 -13.92
C TYR A 124 -38.01 -6.65 -14.59
N GLY A 125 -37.71 -6.44 -15.87
CA GLY A 125 -38.00 -5.19 -16.58
C GLY A 125 -37.00 -4.08 -16.25
N SER A 126 -37.05 -3.01 -17.04
CA SER A 126 -36.20 -1.82 -16.85
C SER A 126 -36.51 -1.10 -15.53
N GLY A 127 -35.47 -0.65 -14.81
CA GLY A 127 -35.63 0.14 -13.59
C GLY A 127 -35.85 -0.67 -12.31
N ALA A 128 -35.79 -1.99 -12.38
CA ALA A 128 -35.97 -2.86 -11.21
C ALA A 128 -34.71 -2.88 -10.32
N ILE A 129 -34.89 -2.88 -9.00
CA ILE A 129 -33.80 -2.92 -8.01
C ILE A 129 -32.81 -4.09 -8.20
N PRO A 130 -33.24 -5.32 -8.54
CA PRO A 130 -32.30 -6.42 -8.82
C PRO A 130 -31.31 -6.15 -9.96
N LEU A 131 -31.51 -5.12 -10.79
CA LEU A 131 -30.57 -4.72 -11.84
C LEU A 131 -29.45 -3.79 -11.33
N VAL A 132 -29.66 -3.09 -10.21
CA VAL A 132 -28.68 -2.13 -9.67
C VAL A 132 -27.29 -2.78 -9.51
N PRO A 133 -27.13 -3.96 -8.87
CA PRO A 133 -25.81 -4.59 -8.78
C PRO A 133 -25.15 -4.89 -10.14
N LEU A 134 -25.94 -5.22 -11.17
CA LEU A 134 -25.41 -5.46 -12.52
C LEU A 134 -24.89 -4.18 -13.15
N TYR A 135 -25.64 -3.08 -13.01
CA TYR A 135 -25.22 -1.77 -13.48
C TYR A 135 -23.96 -1.28 -12.79
N LEU A 136 -23.85 -1.47 -11.47
CA LEU A 136 -22.63 -1.14 -10.71
C LEU A 136 -21.42 -1.96 -11.19
N MET A 137 -21.59 -3.27 -11.41
CA MET A 137 -20.51 -4.12 -11.94
C MET A 137 -20.09 -3.73 -13.36
N LEU A 138 -21.04 -3.39 -14.24
CA LEU A 138 -20.76 -2.88 -15.58
C LEU A 138 -20.00 -1.54 -15.51
N GLY A 139 -20.45 -0.62 -14.66
CA GLY A 139 -19.75 0.64 -14.38
C GLY A 139 -18.30 0.40 -13.97
N ARG A 140 -18.07 -0.47 -12.98
CA ARG A 140 -16.71 -0.88 -12.54
C ARG A 140 -15.89 -1.50 -13.66
N ALA A 141 -16.47 -2.38 -14.48
CA ALA A 141 -15.77 -3.01 -15.60
C ALA A 141 -15.31 -1.97 -16.63
N TYR A 142 -16.20 -1.07 -17.03
CA TYR A 142 -15.86 -0.03 -18.02
C TYR A 142 -14.86 1.00 -17.47
N MET A 143 -14.96 1.39 -16.20
CA MET A 143 -13.95 2.23 -15.54
C MET A 143 -12.57 1.55 -15.54
N GLY A 144 -12.51 0.26 -15.20
CA GLY A 144 -11.26 -0.52 -15.24
C GLY A 144 -10.63 -0.65 -16.63
N LEU A 145 -11.41 -0.42 -17.69
CA LEU A 145 -10.94 -0.34 -19.08
C LEU A 145 -10.63 1.09 -19.55
N GLY A 146 -10.74 2.09 -18.66
CA GLY A 146 -10.60 3.51 -19.01
C GLY A 146 -11.75 4.08 -19.83
N ARG A 147 -12.85 3.34 -20.01
CA ARG A 147 -14.00 3.71 -20.85
C ARG A 147 -15.07 4.41 -20.00
N LEU A 148 -14.84 5.67 -19.65
CA LEU A 148 -15.69 6.42 -18.72
C LEU A 148 -17.10 6.74 -19.26
N GLY A 149 -17.27 6.86 -20.58
CA GLY A 149 -18.57 7.16 -21.21
C GLY A 149 -19.63 6.09 -20.90
N PRO A 150 -19.43 4.83 -21.31
CA PRO A 150 -20.34 3.73 -20.94
C PRO A 150 -20.51 3.55 -19.44
N ALA A 151 -19.44 3.74 -18.65
CA ALA A 151 -19.53 3.64 -17.19
C ALA A 151 -20.53 4.63 -16.61
N ARG A 152 -20.50 5.89 -17.06
CA ARG A 152 -21.45 6.93 -16.62
C ARG A 152 -22.90 6.53 -16.93
N VAL A 153 -23.17 6.01 -18.13
CA VAL A 153 -24.51 5.60 -18.54
C VAL A 153 -25.07 4.54 -17.59
N TYR A 154 -24.32 3.46 -17.32
CA TYR A 154 -24.78 2.42 -16.41
C TYR A 154 -24.96 2.90 -14.97
N LEU A 155 -24.10 3.81 -14.51
CA LEU A 155 -24.27 4.37 -13.15
C LEU A 155 -25.50 5.28 -13.07
N SER A 156 -25.81 6.03 -14.12
CA SER A 156 -27.07 6.77 -14.21
C SER A 156 -28.30 5.85 -14.27
N ASP A 157 -28.21 4.70 -14.94
CA ASP A 157 -29.28 3.68 -14.91
C ASP A 157 -29.49 3.11 -13.50
N ALA A 158 -28.40 2.93 -12.74
CA ALA A 158 -28.46 2.50 -11.35
C ALA A 158 -29.09 3.56 -10.45
N GLU A 159 -28.65 4.82 -10.55
CA GLU A 159 -29.23 5.96 -9.83
C GLU A 159 -30.72 6.08 -10.11
N TRP A 160 -31.11 6.03 -11.38
CA TRP A 160 -32.51 6.09 -11.80
C TRP A 160 -33.33 4.94 -11.20
N SER A 161 -32.83 3.71 -11.24
CA SER A 161 -33.51 2.55 -10.65
C SER A 161 -33.72 2.73 -9.15
N MET A 162 -32.76 3.31 -8.44
CA MET A 162 -32.87 3.57 -7.00
C MET A 162 -33.80 4.75 -6.67
N LEU A 163 -33.78 5.82 -7.47
CA LEU A 163 -34.69 6.96 -7.32
C LEU A 163 -36.16 6.54 -7.45
N GLN A 164 -36.45 5.59 -8.34
CA GLN A 164 -37.80 5.06 -8.52
C GLN A 164 -38.28 4.18 -7.36
N ASN A 165 -37.40 3.83 -6.41
CA ASN A 165 -37.69 2.94 -5.30
C ASN A 165 -37.12 3.52 -3.99
N PRO A 166 -37.78 4.50 -3.34
CA PRO A 166 -37.22 5.29 -2.23
C PRO A 166 -36.98 4.54 -0.90
N GLY A 167 -37.07 3.21 -0.88
CA GLY A 167 -36.76 2.34 0.27
C GLY A 167 -35.61 1.37 0.01
N CYS A 168 -34.70 1.71 -0.91
CA CYS A 168 -33.54 0.86 -1.21
C CYS A 168 -32.70 0.55 0.04
N GLU A 169 -32.22 -0.69 0.11
CA GLU A 169 -31.30 -1.14 1.16
C GLU A 169 -30.03 -0.29 1.19
N ARG A 170 -29.51 -0.04 2.39
CA ARG A 170 -28.26 0.73 2.59
C ARG A 170 -27.07 0.07 1.91
N VAL A 171 -27.08 -1.27 1.81
CA VAL A 171 -26.12 -2.06 1.03
C VAL A 171 -25.98 -1.55 -0.41
N LEU A 172 -27.09 -1.27 -1.08
CA LEU A 172 -27.06 -0.77 -2.46
C LEU A 172 -26.63 0.70 -2.54
N LEU A 173 -27.05 1.52 -1.57
CA LEU A 173 -26.71 2.94 -1.51
C LEU A 173 -25.21 3.16 -1.36
N HIS A 174 -24.56 2.47 -0.43
CA HIS A 174 -23.14 2.64 -0.24
C HIS A 174 -22.35 2.11 -1.46
N GLN A 175 -22.76 0.99 -2.06
CA GLN A 175 -22.13 0.45 -3.28
C GLN A 175 -22.24 1.40 -4.47
N LEU A 176 -23.42 2.03 -4.65
CA LEU A 176 -23.63 3.03 -5.69
C LEU A 176 -22.70 4.22 -5.47
N HIS A 177 -22.72 4.81 -4.27
CA HIS A 177 -21.90 5.97 -3.94
C HIS A 177 -20.40 5.68 -4.02
N ARG A 178 -19.95 4.49 -3.62
CA ARG A 178 -18.56 4.05 -3.82
C ARG A 178 -18.18 4.07 -5.30
N THR A 179 -19.06 3.54 -6.15
CA THR A 179 -18.80 3.44 -7.58
C THR A 179 -18.85 4.81 -8.28
N LEU A 180 -19.77 5.68 -7.88
CA LEU A 180 -19.82 7.08 -8.32
C LEU A 180 -18.59 7.87 -7.86
N GLY A 181 -18.13 7.66 -6.63
CA GLY A 181 -16.89 8.25 -6.12
C GLY A 181 -15.68 7.88 -6.98
N CYS A 182 -15.54 6.59 -7.30
CA CYS A 182 -14.51 6.11 -8.22
C CYS A 182 -14.60 6.72 -9.63
N LEU A 183 -15.82 6.89 -10.17
CA LEU A 183 -16.03 7.54 -11.46
C LEU A 183 -15.53 8.99 -11.42
N HIS A 184 -15.96 9.76 -10.42
CA HIS A 184 -15.57 11.17 -10.28
C HIS A 184 -14.06 11.34 -10.10
N THR A 185 -13.44 10.49 -9.27
CA THR A 185 -11.97 10.41 -9.12
C THR A 185 -11.27 10.14 -10.45
N SER A 186 -11.86 9.29 -11.32
CA SER A 186 -11.31 8.98 -12.65
C SER A 186 -11.52 10.11 -13.66
N THR A 187 -12.54 10.95 -13.46
CA THR A 187 -12.81 12.13 -14.31
C THR A 187 -12.06 13.38 -13.87
N GLY A 188 -11.47 13.38 -12.68
CA GLY A 188 -10.74 14.52 -12.11
C GLY A 188 -11.57 15.46 -11.24
N ASP A 189 -12.88 15.22 -11.11
CA ASP A 189 -13.74 15.96 -10.18
C ASP A 189 -13.57 15.42 -8.76
N LEU A 190 -12.56 15.95 -8.06
CA LEU A 190 -12.17 15.47 -6.73
C LEU A 190 -13.17 15.87 -5.64
N GLU A 191 -13.96 16.94 -5.84
CA GLU A 191 -14.94 17.40 -4.86
C GLU A 191 -16.17 16.48 -4.84
N SER A 192 -16.76 16.22 -6.01
CA SER A 192 -17.87 15.25 -6.13
C SER A 192 -17.43 13.84 -5.73
N ALA A 193 -16.17 13.48 -5.99
CA ALA A 193 -15.60 12.22 -5.53
C ALA A 193 -15.63 12.11 -4.00
N LEU A 194 -15.12 13.11 -3.28
CA LEU A 194 -15.14 13.11 -1.81
C LEU A 194 -16.56 13.09 -1.25
N PHE A 195 -17.48 13.85 -1.84
CA PHE A 195 -18.89 13.85 -1.45
C PHE A 195 -19.50 12.44 -1.53
N HIS A 196 -19.34 11.76 -2.66
CA HIS A 196 -19.88 10.42 -2.83
C HIS A 196 -19.17 9.38 -1.95
N LEU A 197 -17.85 9.47 -1.79
CA LEU A 197 -17.11 8.54 -0.93
C LEU A 197 -17.45 8.71 0.55
N ALA A 198 -17.64 9.94 1.03
CA ALA A 198 -18.13 10.20 2.38
C ALA A 198 -19.56 9.63 2.57
N THR A 199 -20.40 9.74 1.54
CA THR A 199 -21.75 9.17 1.54
C THR A 199 -21.73 7.63 1.55
N ASP A 200 -20.78 6.98 0.86
CA ASP A 200 -20.52 5.53 0.98
C ASP A 200 -20.15 5.15 2.40
N VAL A 201 -19.17 5.84 3.02
CA VAL A 201 -18.77 5.57 4.40
C VAL A 201 -19.96 5.72 5.36
N TYR A 202 -20.78 6.75 5.20
CA TYR A 202 -21.98 6.97 6.01
C TYR A 202 -22.95 5.78 5.94
N HIS A 203 -23.40 5.40 4.74
CA HIS A 203 -24.35 4.31 4.57
C HIS A 203 -23.76 2.93 4.92
N ALA A 204 -22.47 2.71 4.65
CA ALA A 204 -21.79 1.48 5.04
C ALA A 204 -21.69 1.37 6.58
N THR A 205 -21.43 2.48 7.27
CA THR A 205 -21.36 2.49 8.73
C THR A 205 -22.73 2.32 9.36
N GLU A 206 -23.78 2.91 8.78
CA GLU A 206 -25.17 2.74 9.23
C GLU A 206 -25.62 1.27 9.13
N GLU A 207 -25.23 0.57 8.06
CA GLU A 207 -25.60 -0.83 7.82
C GLU A 207 -24.76 -1.84 8.60
N PHE A 208 -23.43 -1.68 8.60
CA PHE A 208 -22.49 -2.69 9.10
C PHE A 208 -21.84 -2.32 10.44
N GLY A 209 -22.01 -1.09 10.91
CA GLY A 209 -21.36 -0.56 12.10
C GLY A 209 -19.92 -0.06 11.87
N LEU A 210 -19.41 0.67 12.86
CA LEU A 210 -18.08 1.30 12.85
C LEU A 210 -16.92 0.30 12.92
N ASP A 211 -17.15 -0.84 13.57
CA ASP A 211 -16.13 -1.90 13.76
C ASP A 211 -15.99 -2.82 12.53
N SER A 212 -16.82 -2.62 11.51
CA SER A 212 -16.79 -3.42 10.28
C SER A 212 -15.64 -3.00 9.36
N THR A 213 -15.14 -3.95 8.57
CA THR A 213 -14.15 -3.68 7.51
C THR A 213 -14.79 -3.08 6.25
N VAL A 214 -16.12 -3.08 6.13
CA VAL A 214 -16.82 -2.59 4.93
C VAL A 214 -16.61 -1.09 4.66
N PRO A 215 -16.68 -0.17 5.66
CA PRO A 215 -16.36 1.24 5.47
C PRO A 215 -14.90 1.53 5.10
N CYS A 216 -13.97 0.60 5.36
CA CYS A 216 -12.54 0.79 5.07
C CYS A 216 -12.27 1.06 3.59
N GLY A 217 -13.05 0.45 2.68
CA GLY A 217 -12.94 0.72 1.25
C GLY A 217 -13.22 2.20 0.92
N GLY A 218 -14.20 2.82 1.59
CA GLY A 218 -14.52 4.23 1.43
C GLY A 218 -13.41 5.13 1.97
N TYR A 219 -12.92 4.86 3.20
CA TYR A 219 -11.80 5.60 3.78
C TYR A 219 -10.53 5.54 2.92
N PHE A 220 -10.18 4.36 2.40
CA PHE A 220 -9.04 4.16 1.52
C PHE A 220 -9.17 4.99 0.23
N LEU A 221 -10.34 4.99 -0.40
CA LEU A 221 -10.60 5.77 -1.61
C LEU A 221 -10.57 7.28 -1.33
N MET A 222 -11.10 7.73 -0.20
CA MET A 222 -11.01 9.14 0.21
C MET A 222 -9.56 9.57 0.42
N ALA A 223 -8.75 8.71 1.06
CA ALA A 223 -7.33 8.96 1.26
C ALA A 223 -6.59 9.13 -0.07
N GLU A 224 -6.90 8.29 -1.06
CA GLU A 224 -6.33 8.41 -2.41
C GLU A 224 -6.73 9.72 -3.10
N VAL A 225 -7.97 10.20 -2.90
CA VAL A 225 -8.40 11.51 -3.40
C VAL A 225 -7.66 12.65 -2.69
N PHE A 226 -7.51 12.60 -1.37
CA PHE A 226 -6.76 13.60 -0.61
C PHE A 226 -5.27 13.63 -0.97
N ARG A 227 -4.69 12.47 -1.31
CA ARG A 227 -3.32 12.38 -1.81
C ARG A 227 -3.17 13.12 -3.14
N ARG A 228 -4.14 13.00 -4.04
CA ARG A 228 -4.18 13.78 -5.30
C ARG A 228 -4.39 15.29 -5.09
N GLN A 229 -4.92 15.69 -3.95
CA GLN A 229 -5.02 17.11 -3.53
C GLN A 229 -3.79 17.59 -2.75
N GLU A 230 -2.71 16.80 -2.67
CA GLU A 230 -1.49 17.09 -1.89
C GLU A 230 -1.72 17.20 -0.37
N LYS A 231 -2.91 16.83 0.13
CA LYS A 231 -3.25 16.80 1.56
C LYS A 231 -2.79 15.49 2.22
N LYS A 232 -1.47 15.22 2.13
CA LYS A 232 -0.85 13.96 2.57
C LYS A 232 -1.17 13.59 4.03
N GLN A 233 -1.25 14.57 4.94
CA GLN A 233 -1.54 14.31 6.36
C GLN A 233 -2.95 13.76 6.60
N VAL A 234 -3.95 14.28 5.87
CA VAL A 234 -5.34 13.78 5.96
C VAL A 234 -5.41 12.36 5.39
N ALA A 235 -4.75 12.12 4.27
CA ALA A 235 -4.67 10.79 3.67
C ALA A 235 -4.04 9.77 4.65
N ARG A 236 -2.93 10.13 5.32
CA ARG A 236 -2.27 9.29 6.33
C ARG A 236 -3.19 8.96 7.51
N SER A 237 -3.95 9.93 8.00
CA SER A 237 -4.92 9.69 9.08
C SER A 237 -5.99 8.68 8.65
N LEU A 238 -6.51 8.78 7.44
CA LEU A 238 -7.47 7.83 6.89
C LEU A 238 -6.87 6.43 6.67
N TYR A 239 -5.63 6.34 6.17
CA TYR A 239 -4.92 5.07 6.05
C TYR A 239 -4.68 4.43 7.41
N SER A 240 -4.29 5.20 8.43
CA SER A 240 -4.15 4.71 9.79
C SER A 240 -5.48 4.15 10.32
N GLN A 241 -6.60 4.84 10.07
CA GLN A 241 -7.92 4.33 10.44
C GLN A 241 -8.26 3.00 9.74
N VAL A 242 -7.92 2.86 8.45
CA VAL A 242 -8.09 1.59 7.73
C VAL A 242 -7.24 0.48 8.36
N ALA A 243 -5.96 0.76 8.64
CA ALA A 243 -5.05 -0.20 9.27
C ALA A 243 -5.55 -0.65 10.64
N THR A 244 -6.00 0.29 11.47
CA THR A 244 -6.47 0.00 12.84
C THR A 244 -7.76 -0.82 12.84
N THR A 245 -8.72 -0.49 11.96
CA THR A 245 -9.96 -1.28 11.82
C THR A 245 -9.68 -2.70 11.34
N TRP A 246 -8.83 -2.88 10.31
CA TRP A 246 -8.44 -4.21 9.85
C TRP A 246 -7.65 -4.99 10.91
N HIS A 247 -6.72 -4.33 11.61
CA HIS A 247 -5.96 -4.96 12.68
C HIS A 247 -6.89 -5.44 13.81
N SER A 248 -7.82 -4.60 14.27
CA SER A 248 -8.80 -4.99 15.29
C SER A 248 -9.64 -6.18 14.83
N HIS A 249 -10.14 -6.15 13.60
CA HIS A 249 -10.97 -7.21 13.03
C HIS A 249 -10.20 -8.55 12.93
N LEU A 250 -8.98 -8.53 12.37
CA LEU A 250 -8.15 -9.73 12.22
C LEU A 250 -7.72 -10.28 13.58
N THR A 251 -7.37 -9.43 14.55
CA THR A 251 -7.03 -9.85 15.91
C THR A 251 -8.20 -10.57 16.58
N LYS A 252 -9.41 -10.00 16.54
CA LYS A 252 -10.64 -10.63 17.06
C LYS A 252 -10.92 -11.99 16.40
N LEU A 253 -10.66 -12.12 15.09
CA LEU A 253 -10.82 -13.38 14.38
C LEU A 253 -9.74 -14.41 14.74
N CYS A 254 -8.52 -13.97 15.03
CA CYS A 254 -7.39 -14.84 15.34
C CYS A 254 -7.37 -15.32 16.80
N GLU A 255 -7.97 -14.56 17.72
CA GLU A 255 -7.99 -14.84 19.15
C GLU A 255 -8.51 -16.24 19.53
N PRO A 256 -9.60 -16.77 18.91
CA PRO A 256 -10.04 -18.14 19.13
C PRO A 256 -9.03 -19.19 18.62
N TYR A 257 -8.30 -18.93 17.53
CA TYR A 257 -7.33 -19.88 16.96
C TYR A 257 -6.06 -19.97 17.80
N LEU A 258 -5.57 -18.83 18.29
CA LEU A 258 -4.43 -18.77 19.21
C LEU A 258 -4.73 -19.50 20.53
N SER A 259 -6.01 -19.49 20.95
CA SER A 259 -6.45 -20.13 22.19
C SER A 259 -6.78 -21.62 22.05
N SER A 260 -7.20 -22.09 20.86
CA SER A 260 -7.70 -23.46 20.63
C SER A 260 -6.77 -24.37 19.82
N GLY A 261 -5.69 -23.84 19.23
CA GLY A 261 -4.68 -24.64 18.52
C GLY A 261 -5.17 -25.33 17.24
N SER A 262 -6.38 -25.01 16.75
CA SER A 262 -6.95 -25.62 15.54
C SER A 262 -7.30 -24.55 14.51
N ILE A 263 -6.83 -24.76 13.27
CA ILE A 263 -7.12 -23.90 12.12
C ILE A 263 -8.38 -24.45 11.44
N PRO A 264 -9.42 -23.64 11.19
CA PRO A 264 -10.61 -24.10 10.47
C PRO A 264 -10.28 -24.37 9.00
N ILE A 265 -10.94 -25.39 8.46
CA ILE A 265 -10.75 -25.92 7.09
C ILE A 265 -11.18 -24.89 6.01
N GLN A 266 -11.95 -23.87 6.38
CA GLN A 266 -12.35 -22.78 5.49
C GLN A 266 -12.05 -21.43 6.14
N PRO A 267 -11.31 -20.54 5.46
CA PRO A 267 -11.13 -19.18 5.94
C PRO A 267 -12.51 -18.48 5.97
N PRO A 268 -12.81 -17.67 7.00
CA PRO A 268 -14.10 -16.98 7.15
C PRO A 268 -14.31 -15.82 6.16
N PHE A 269 -13.54 -15.76 5.07
CA PHE A 269 -13.47 -14.61 4.19
C PHE A 269 -14.05 -14.90 2.80
N ASP A 270 -14.73 -13.90 2.22
CA ASP A 270 -14.92 -13.85 0.76
C ASP A 270 -13.55 -13.53 0.12
N TYR A 271 -13.10 -14.39 -0.82
CA TYR A 271 -11.84 -14.23 -1.56
C TYR A 271 -11.71 -12.82 -2.17
N THR A 272 -12.82 -12.21 -2.58
CA THR A 272 -12.82 -10.84 -3.14
C THR A 272 -12.46 -9.78 -2.10
N GLN A 273 -12.96 -9.89 -0.87
CA GLN A 273 -12.63 -8.97 0.22
C GLN A 273 -11.16 -9.08 0.63
N LEU A 274 -10.57 -10.28 0.58
CA LEU A 274 -9.15 -10.49 0.86
C LEU A 274 -8.24 -9.89 -0.21
N VAL A 275 -8.61 -9.99 -1.49
CA VAL A 275 -7.83 -9.39 -2.57
C VAL A 275 -7.91 -7.86 -2.51
N GLU A 276 -9.08 -7.32 -2.21
CA GLU A 276 -9.25 -5.88 -1.99
C GLU A 276 -8.43 -5.41 -0.77
N SER A 277 -8.42 -6.17 0.33
CA SER A 277 -7.63 -5.82 1.52
C SER A 277 -6.12 -5.93 1.31
N ASP A 278 -5.62 -7.00 0.69
CA ASP A 278 -4.19 -7.15 0.34
C ASP A 278 -3.73 -5.99 -0.56
N ARG A 279 -4.54 -5.60 -1.54
CA ARG A 279 -4.23 -4.46 -2.40
C ARG A 279 -4.18 -3.14 -1.63
N MET A 280 -5.14 -2.90 -0.73
CA MET A 280 -5.15 -1.69 0.10
C MET A 280 -3.90 -1.64 0.99
N LEU A 281 -3.58 -2.73 1.69
CA LEU A 281 -2.42 -2.83 2.57
C LEU A 281 -1.10 -2.62 1.83
N ARG A 282 -0.92 -3.24 0.65
CA ARG A 282 0.27 -3.00 -0.19
C ARG A 282 0.42 -1.53 -0.59
N SER A 283 -0.70 -0.88 -0.92
CA SER A 283 -0.69 0.54 -1.29
C SER A 283 -0.32 1.43 -0.10
N MET A 284 -0.78 1.08 1.10
CA MET A 284 -0.45 1.79 2.34
C MET A 284 1.02 1.62 2.74
N LEU A 285 1.55 0.39 2.65
CA LEU A 285 2.97 0.10 2.93
C LEU A 285 3.93 0.86 2.00
N ALA A 286 3.57 0.99 0.72
CA ALA A 286 4.38 1.76 -0.23
C ALA A 286 4.51 3.25 0.21
N LEU A 287 3.44 3.82 0.79
CA LEU A 287 3.43 5.20 1.26
C LEU A 287 4.18 5.42 2.57
N GLU A 288 4.26 4.40 3.44
CA GLU A 288 5.12 4.45 4.62
C GLU A 288 6.60 4.50 4.20
N GLY A 289 6.98 3.73 3.17
CA GLY A 289 8.33 3.79 2.58
C GLY A 289 8.68 5.18 2.02
N GLU A 290 7.77 5.80 1.26
CA GLU A 290 7.96 7.17 0.73
C GLU A 290 8.14 8.20 1.86
N LYS A 291 7.43 8.02 2.99
CA LYS A 291 7.57 8.92 4.15
C LYS A 291 8.97 8.80 4.78
N GLU A 292 9.44 7.58 4.99
CA GLU A 292 10.78 7.36 5.55
C GLU A 292 11.88 7.91 4.64
N GLU A 293 11.67 7.88 3.32
CA GLU A 293 12.56 8.49 2.33
C GLU A 293 12.50 10.02 2.39
N GLU A 294 11.29 10.62 2.42
CA GLU A 294 11.11 12.08 2.60
C GLU A 294 11.72 12.59 3.93
N GLU A 295 11.65 11.81 5.01
CA GLU A 295 12.25 12.15 6.29
C GLU A 295 13.79 12.06 6.24
N ARG A 296 14.34 11.02 5.61
CA ARG A 296 15.79 10.89 5.39
C ARG A 296 16.35 12.02 4.52
N GLU A 297 15.67 12.37 3.42
CA GLU A 297 16.10 13.49 2.56
C GLU A 297 16.09 14.83 3.30
N LYS A 298 15.14 15.03 4.23
CA LYS A 298 15.14 16.24 5.08
C LYS A 298 16.28 16.24 6.07
N GLU A 299 16.53 15.11 6.73
CA GLU A 299 17.67 14.98 7.64
C GLU A 299 19.01 15.16 6.92
N GLU A 300 19.15 14.71 5.67
CA GLU A 300 20.35 14.94 4.85
C GLU A 300 20.51 16.42 4.49
N LYS A 301 19.44 17.10 4.07
CA LYS A 301 19.50 18.55 3.78
C LYS A 301 19.83 19.39 5.02
N GLU A 302 19.27 19.04 6.18
CA GLU A 302 19.60 19.71 7.44
C GLU A 302 21.07 19.49 7.85
N LYS A 303 21.65 18.34 7.52
CA LYS A 303 23.09 18.08 7.74
C LYS A 303 23.96 18.89 6.77
N GLU A 304 23.63 18.92 5.48
CA GLU A 304 24.36 19.71 4.48
C GLU A 304 24.33 21.21 4.82
N GLU A 305 23.18 21.76 5.22
CA GLU A 305 23.07 23.17 5.66
C GLU A 305 23.90 23.45 6.92
N LYS A 306 24.02 22.47 7.81
CA LYS A 306 24.85 22.59 9.02
C LYS A 306 26.34 22.56 8.70
N GLU A 307 26.77 21.65 7.83
CA GLU A 307 28.16 21.56 7.35
C GLU A 307 28.58 22.86 6.61
N GLU A 308 27.72 23.39 5.72
CA GLU A 308 28.00 24.65 5.01
C GLU A 308 28.10 25.85 5.96
N LYS A 309 27.37 25.81 7.08
CA LYS A 309 27.46 26.84 8.12
C LYS A 309 28.74 26.71 8.96
N GLU A 310 29.15 25.49 9.29
CA GLU A 310 30.41 25.22 10.02
C GLU A 310 31.62 25.63 9.16
N GLU A 311 31.64 25.33 7.86
CA GLU A 311 32.70 25.78 6.93
C GLU A 311 32.81 27.31 6.85
N LYS A 312 31.68 28.03 6.79
CA LYS A 312 31.67 29.50 6.77
C LYS A 312 32.19 30.11 8.08
N GLU A 313 31.87 29.50 9.22
CA GLU A 313 32.39 29.93 10.52
C GLU A 313 33.91 29.66 10.65
N GLU A 314 34.42 28.57 10.08
CA GLU A 314 35.87 28.32 10.01
C GLU A 314 36.59 29.30 9.07
N GLU A 315 36.03 29.61 7.89
CA GLU A 315 36.61 30.60 6.98
C GLU A 315 36.65 32.02 7.57
N GLU A 316 35.65 32.41 8.37
CA GLU A 316 35.66 33.70 9.08
C GLU A 316 36.75 33.74 10.16
N LYS A 317 36.89 32.67 10.96
CA LYS A 317 37.95 32.57 11.98
C LYS A 317 39.35 32.59 11.35
N GLU A 318 39.55 31.93 10.22
CA GLU A 318 40.84 32.00 9.51
C GLU A 318 41.16 33.40 8.98
N LYS A 319 40.15 34.18 8.58
CA LYS A 319 40.34 35.58 8.16
C LYS A 319 40.68 36.47 9.34
N GLU A 320 39.98 36.33 10.47
CA GLU A 320 40.29 37.07 11.70
C GLU A 320 41.72 36.74 12.20
N GLU A 321 42.12 35.46 12.21
CA GLU A 321 43.49 35.08 12.57
C GLU A 321 44.54 35.65 11.61
N LYS A 322 44.24 35.75 10.31
CA LYS A 322 45.16 36.35 9.33
C LYS A 322 45.27 37.86 9.51
N GLU A 323 44.18 38.55 9.85
CA GLU A 323 44.20 39.98 10.18
C GLU A 323 44.99 40.24 11.47
N GLU A 324 44.81 39.43 12.52
CA GLU A 324 45.62 39.52 13.76
C GLU A 324 47.11 39.23 13.48
N LYS A 325 47.43 38.22 12.67
CA LYS A 325 48.82 37.92 12.29
C LYS A 325 49.44 39.03 11.43
N GLU A 326 48.68 39.69 10.55
CA GLU A 326 49.17 40.87 9.82
C GLU A 326 49.36 42.10 10.72
N GLU A 327 48.56 42.28 11.77
CA GLU A 327 48.80 43.31 12.79
C GLU A 327 50.03 42.97 13.65
N GLU A 328 50.22 41.71 14.06
CA GLU A 328 51.41 41.27 14.79
C GLU A 328 52.70 41.30 13.94
N GLU A 329 52.65 40.97 12.64
CA GLU A 329 53.80 41.11 11.72
C GLU A 329 54.15 42.57 11.44
N LYS A 330 53.17 43.49 11.48
CA LYS A 330 53.45 44.95 11.45
C LYS A 330 54.08 45.45 12.76
N GLU A 331 53.98 44.71 13.86
CA GLU A 331 54.68 45.00 15.12
C GLU A 331 56.03 44.29 15.29
N LYS A 332 56.41 43.36 14.41
CA LYS A 332 57.72 42.67 14.49
C LYS A 332 58.43 42.60 13.15
N GLU A 333 58.98 43.73 12.75
CA GLU A 333 60.11 43.76 11.82
C GLU A 333 61.38 44.15 12.61
N LYS A 334 62.05 43.15 13.22
CA LYS A 334 63.48 43.15 13.56
C LYS A 334 63.97 41.76 13.99
N GLU A 335 64.98 41.27 13.25
CA GLU A 335 65.99 40.23 13.56
C GLU A 335 65.50 38.78 13.76
N GLU A 336 66.15 37.71 13.27
CA GLU A 336 67.21 37.44 12.29
C GLU A 336 67.28 35.90 12.09
N GLU A 337 67.94 35.45 11.01
CA GLU A 337 68.42 34.07 10.68
C GLU A 337 68.98 33.27 11.89
N LYS A 338 69.09 31.93 11.98
CA LYS A 338 69.33 30.74 11.12
C LYS A 338 69.13 29.51 12.07
N GLU A 339 68.84 28.25 11.71
CA GLU A 339 69.57 27.25 10.91
C GLU A 339 68.76 25.91 10.94
N GLN A 340 68.92 25.05 9.92
CA GLN A 340 68.25 23.74 9.69
C GLN A 340 69.01 22.55 10.37
N PRO A 341 68.75 21.24 10.08
CA PRO A 341 67.53 20.39 10.00
C PRO A 341 67.67 19.12 10.88
N THR A 342 66.67 18.21 10.96
CA THR A 342 66.82 16.75 10.65
C THR A 342 65.61 15.86 11.00
N SER A 343 65.29 15.01 10.02
CA SER A 343 64.77 13.63 10.04
C SER A 343 63.38 13.32 10.61
N GLU A 344 62.44 13.26 9.68
CA GLU A 344 61.22 12.44 9.71
C GLU A 344 61.56 10.94 9.78
N ARG A 345 61.39 10.33 10.96
CA ARG A 345 60.86 8.95 11.08
C ARG A 345 60.38 8.53 12.47
N ASP A 346 60.49 9.40 13.48
CA ASP A 346 59.99 9.12 14.84
C ASP A 346 58.69 9.88 15.20
N ASN A 347 58.11 10.66 14.28
CA ASN A 347 56.96 11.52 14.58
C ASN A 347 55.57 10.87 14.41
N GLN A 348 55.44 9.76 13.66
CA GLN A 348 54.12 9.15 13.41
C GLN A 348 53.63 8.26 14.56
N GLU A 349 54.53 7.67 15.34
CA GLU A 349 54.18 6.77 16.47
C GLU A 349 53.87 7.56 17.76
N VAL A 350 54.48 8.75 17.92
CA VAL A 350 54.20 9.68 19.04
C VAL A 350 52.88 10.42 18.86
N LEU A 351 52.52 10.78 17.61
CA LEU A 351 51.24 11.39 17.27
C LEU A 351 50.06 10.44 17.55
N LEU A 352 50.17 9.16 17.15
CA LEU A 352 49.09 8.18 17.33
C LEU A 352 48.80 7.89 18.82
N ASN A 353 49.85 7.75 19.63
CA ASN A 353 49.72 7.46 21.07
C ASN A 353 49.25 8.69 21.88
N HIS A 354 49.60 9.91 21.46
CA HIS A 354 49.10 11.14 22.09
C HIS A 354 47.60 11.37 21.82
N SER A 355 47.14 11.11 20.59
CA SER A 355 45.72 11.19 20.22
C SER A 355 44.86 10.14 20.94
N LEU A 356 45.40 8.92 21.15
CA LEU A 356 44.70 7.89 21.94
C LEU A 356 44.58 8.26 23.42
N ALA A 357 45.64 8.80 24.04
CA ALA A 357 45.63 9.20 25.45
C ALA A 357 44.63 10.35 25.75
N MET A 358 44.45 11.30 24.83
CA MET A 358 43.45 12.36 24.97
C MET A 358 42.00 11.84 24.85
N LEU A 359 41.75 10.82 24.00
CA LEU A 359 40.42 10.21 23.86
C LEU A 359 39.99 9.44 25.13
N TRP A 360 40.93 8.76 25.81
CA TRP A 360 40.64 8.07 27.07
C TRP A 360 40.52 9.02 28.28
N PHE A 361 41.24 10.15 28.30
CA PHE A 361 41.06 11.20 29.30
C PHE A 361 39.66 11.84 29.25
N LEU A 362 39.09 11.99 28.05
CA LEU A 362 37.71 12.46 27.86
C LEU A 362 36.65 11.40 28.24
N ALA A 363 37.03 10.12 28.35
CA ALA A 363 36.13 9.00 28.69
C ALA A 363 36.12 8.63 30.19
N GLY A 364 37.01 9.21 31.02
CA GLY A 364 36.90 9.17 32.49
C GLY A 364 37.52 7.97 33.23
N ASP A 365 38.43 7.19 32.61
CA ASP A 365 39.08 6.03 33.26
C ASP A 365 40.55 6.32 33.64
N ALA A 366 40.80 6.60 34.92
CA ALA A 366 42.09 7.12 35.41
C ALA A 366 43.23 6.09 35.46
N GLN A 367 42.94 4.78 35.53
CA GLN A 367 43.98 3.76 35.68
C GLN A 367 44.75 3.47 34.39
N GLN A 368 44.05 3.45 33.25
CA GLN A 368 44.67 3.23 31.93
C GLN A 368 45.52 4.43 31.46
N VAL A 369 45.14 5.64 31.87
CA VAL A 369 45.87 6.89 31.57
C VAL A 369 47.27 6.90 32.22
N LEU A 370 47.42 6.33 33.42
CA LEU A 370 48.70 6.29 34.14
C LEU A 370 49.71 5.31 33.50
N GLU A 371 49.25 4.17 32.98
CA GLU A 371 50.15 3.15 32.44
C GLU A 371 50.66 3.53 31.04
N LEU A 372 49.77 3.97 30.15
CA LEU A 372 50.13 4.41 28.80
C LEU A 372 50.85 5.77 28.80
N GLY A 373 50.48 6.67 29.73
CA GLY A 373 51.13 7.96 29.89
C GLY A 373 52.60 7.87 30.29
N ARG A 374 53.00 6.86 31.09
CA ARG A 374 54.41 6.62 31.44
C ARG A 374 55.24 6.15 30.25
N VAL A 375 54.69 5.27 29.42
CA VAL A 375 55.36 4.77 28.20
C VAL A 375 55.55 5.89 27.18
N ALA A 376 54.52 6.74 26.99
CA ALA A 376 54.61 7.91 26.11
C ALA A 376 55.61 8.96 26.61
N LEU A 377 55.71 9.17 27.94
CA LEU A 377 56.69 10.08 28.53
C LEU A 377 58.14 9.58 28.34
N GLN A 378 58.36 8.27 28.45
CA GLN A 378 59.67 7.67 28.23
C GLN A 378 60.13 7.80 26.78
N GLY A 379 59.20 7.68 25.82
CA GLY A 379 59.46 7.95 24.39
C GLY A 379 59.75 9.43 24.10
N ALA A 380 58.96 10.35 24.67
CA ALA A 380 59.16 11.79 24.49
C ALA A 380 60.50 12.30 25.08
N GLN A 381 60.98 11.67 26.16
CA GLN A 381 62.29 12.00 26.76
C GLN A 381 63.47 11.49 25.92
N GLN A 382 63.34 10.34 25.26
CA GLN A 382 64.37 9.79 24.37
C GLN A 382 64.49 10.58 23.05
N ALA A 383 63.40 11.21 22.60
CA ALA A 383 63.36 12.07 21.42
C ALA A 383 63.73 13.55 21.67
N LEU A 384 64.12 13.91 22.90
CA LEU A 384 64.46 15.28 23.34
C LEU A 384 63.37 16.34 23.05
N ASP A 385 62.09 15.94 23.06
CA ASP A 385 60.95 16.85 22.84
C ASP A 385 60.38 17.37 24.18
N HIS A 386 60.97 18.46 24.68
CA HIS A 386 60.72 18.97 26.03
C HIS A 386 59.34 19.63 26.22
N GLY A 387 58.67 20.05 25.14
CA GLY A 387 57.32 20.63 25.20
C GLY A 387 56.25 19.58 25.48
N ARG A 388 56.29 18.45 24.76
CA ARG A 388 55.31 17.36 24.91
C ARG A 388 55.52 16.56 26.20
N ALA A 389 56.77 16.38 26.64
CA ALA A 389 57.07 15.80 27.96
C ALA A 389 56.48 16.64 29.10
N GLY A 390 56.45 17.98 28.95
CA GLY A 390 55.84 18.91 29.91
C GLY A 390 54.31 18.78 29.99
N SER A 391 53.64 18.66 28.85
CA SER A 391 52.18 18.46 28.80
C SER A 391 51.75 17.10 29.37
N ILE A 392 52.50 16.02 29.09
CA ILE A 392 52.25 14.69 29.66
C ILE A 392 52.55 14.68 31.18
N GLN A 393 53.62 15.34 31.64
CA GLN A 393 53.89 15.48 33.08
C GLN A 393 52.86 16.32 33.82
N SER A 394 52.29 17.35 33.18
CA SER A 394 51.22 18.17 33.77
C SER A 394 49.91 17.39 33.84
N MET A 395 49.59 16.58 32.83
CA MET A 395 48.42 15.69 32.82
C MET A 395 48.53 14.59 33.89
N LEU A 396 49.69 13.92 34.01
CA LEU A 396 49.95 12.92 35.06
C LEU A 396 49.90 13.55 36.47
N ARG A 397 50.36 14.80 36.62
CA ARG A 397 50.23 15.56 37.87
C ARG A 397 48.77 15.89 38.19
N LEU A 398 47.98 16.31 37.20
CA LEU A 398 46.55 16.60 37.36
C LEU A 398 45.75 15.38 37.80
N VAL A 399 45.99 14.21 37.18
CA VAL A 399 45.34 12.94 37.56
C VAL A 399 45.80 12.47 38.95
N GLY A 400 47.10 12.59 39.27
CA GLY A 400 47.63 12.24 40.59
C GLY A 400 47.25 13.22 41.71
N SER A 401 46.81 14.43 41.38
CA SER A 401 46.33 15.45 42.35
C SER A 401 44.81 15.43 42.58
N GLN A 402 44.07 14.53 41.92
CA GLN A 402 42.64 14.31 42.17
C GLN A 402 42.35 13.14 43.14
N ASP A 403 43.37 12.56 43.76
CA ASP A 403 43.19 11.73 44.96
C ASP A 403 43.22 12.60 46.23
N PRO A 404 42.08 12.88 46.89
CA PRO A 404 42.10 13.11 48.33
C PRO A 404 42.41 11.79 49.05
N GLU A 405 43.49 11.77 49.83
CA GLU A 405 43.77 10.70 50.80
C GLU A 405 42.60 10.52 51.80
N PRO A 406 42.49 9.31 52.39
CA PRO A 406 41.21 8.66 52.64
C PRO A 406 40.56 9.11 53.95
N MET A 407 39.27 9.43 53.90
CA MET A 407 38.42 9.40 55.09
C MET A 407 37.51 8.17 55.03
N GLN A 408 37.61 7.38 56.10
CA GLN A 408 36.72 6.30 56.55
C GLN A 408 36.99 4.92 55.92
N THR A 409 37.71 4.06 56.65
CA THR A 409 37.22 3.17 57.73
C THR A 409 36.31 2.06 57.22
N GLN A 410 36.89 0.86 57.25
CA GLN A 410 36.28 -0.41 57.63
C GLN A 410 35.15 -0.96 56.75
N GLU A 411 35.53 -1.79 55.78
CA GLU A 411 34.91 -3.11 55.73
C GLU A 411 35.76 -4.08 56.55
N PRO A 412 35.20 -4.84 57.50
CA PRO A 412 35.90 -5.98 58.07
C PRO A 412 35.93 -7.11 57.04
N SER A 413 37.15 -7.31 56.53
CA SER A 413 37.68 -8.57 56.03
C SER A 413 37.21 -9.76 56.87
N GLY A 414 36.86 -10.85 56.19
CA GLY A 414 36.49 -12.10 56.83
C GLY A 414 36.32 -13.25 55.85
N ALA A 415 37.28 -13.45 54.96
CA ALA A 415 37.46 -14.76 54.34
C ALA A 415 37.83 -15.78 55.44
N LEU A 416 37.24 -16.97 55.40
CA LEU A 416 37.92 -18.28 55.51
C LEU A 416 36.91 -19.42 55.64
N GLY A 417 36.77 -20.19 54.56
CA GLY A 417 36.91 -21.65 54.60
C GLY A 417 35.64 -22.51 54.80
N PRO A 418 35.58 -23.70 54.19
CA PRO A 418 34.38 -24.55 54.07
C PRO A 418 34.42 -25.73 55.06
N PRO A 419 33.74 -26.86 54.78
CA PRO A 419 32.30 -27.15 54.77
C PRO A 419 31.91 -27.95 56.04
N ASP A 420 30.62 -28.21 56.30
CA ASP A 420 30.16 -29.52 56.78
C ASP A 420 28.63 -29.60 57.06
N LEU A 421 28.05 -30.65 56.47
CA LEU A 421 27.08 -31.61 57.01
C LEU A 421 25.70 -31.15 57.56
N VAL A 422 24.71 -31.56 56.77
CA VAL A 422 23.32 -31.99 57.04
C VAL A 422 23.23 -32.83 58.34
N PRO A 423 22.11 -32.76 59.10
CA PRO A 423 20.94 -33.62 58.83
C PRO A 423 19.67 -32.89 58.38
#